data_AF-A0A7Y4TPB3-F1
#
_entry.id   AF-A0A7Y4TPB3-F1
#
_cell.length_a   1.000
_cell.length_b   1.000
_cell.length_c   1.000
_cell.angle_alpha   90.00
_cell.angle_beta   90.00
_cell.angle_gamma   90.00
#
_symmetry.space_group_name_H-M   'P 1'
#
loop_
_entity.id
_entity.type
_entity.pdbx_description
1 polymer ?
#
loop_
_entity_poly.entity_id
_entity_poly.type
_entity_poly.pdbx_seq_one_letter_code
_entity_poly.pdbx_strand_id
1 'polypeptide(L)'
;MPELPEVEHVSKELQRLIAGRRIETAELRRQRLAPDIGPTEFAKKLAGSAVNFVHRRGKHILIDLDNGRTLIVHLRMSGRFMLLTPDDDDPKFTHAAFYFNDQGRLVFQDQRHFGLMKIVDTERLFETKELAKLAPEPFS
;
A
#
# COMPACT_ATOMS: atom_id res chain seq x y z
N MET A 1 16.99 -3.71 -3.79
CA MET A 1 16.00 -2.61 -3.71
C MET A 1 15.27 -2.63 -5.03
N PRO A 2 13.93 -2.75 -5.09
CA PRO A 2 13.23 -2.66 -6.36
C PRO A 2 13.57 -1.33 -7.03
N GLU A 3 13.94 -1.41 -8.30
CA GLU A 3 14.17 -0.23 -9.11
C GLU A 3 12.84 0.23 -9.72
N LEU A 4 12.89 1.35 -10.44
CA LEU A 4 11.69 1.99 -10.98
C LEU A 4 10.85 1.04 -11.85
N PRO A 5 11.43 0.25 -12.79
CA PRO A 5 10.66 -0.68 -13.61
C PRO A 5 9.93 -1.76 -12.81
N GLU A 6 10.54 -2.28 -11.75
CA GLU A 6 9.92 -3.29 -10.90
C GLU A 6 8.76 -2.69 -10.09
N VAL A 7 8.92 -1.49 -9.54
CA VAL A 7 7.84 -0.81 -8.82
C VAL A 7 6.68 -0.48 -9.77
N GLU A 8 6.97 -0.09 -11.01
CA GLU A 8 5.96 0.14 -12.05
C GLU A 8 5.17 -1.14 -12.35
N HIS A 9 5.87 -2.26 -12.51
CA HIS A 9 5.24 -3.55 -12.73
C HIS A 9 4.35 -3.96 -11.56
N VAL A 10 4.84 -3.85 -10.32
CA VAL A 10 4.05 -4.15 -9.12
C VAL A 10 2.82 -3.24 -9.02
N SER A 11 2.96 -1.94 -9.32
CA SER A 11 1.84 -1.00 -9.31
C SER A 11 0.77 -1.38 -10.34
N LYS A 12 1.16 -1.75 -11.56
CA LYS A 12 0.23 -2.22 -12.60
C LYS A 12 -0.47 -3.52 -12.24
N GLU A 13 0.25 -4.47 -11.66
CA GLU A 13 -0.33 -5.74 -11.20
C GLU A 13 -1.33 -5.49 -10.07
N LEU A 14 -0.99 -4.65 -9.09
CA LEU A 14 -1.94 -4.24 -8.05
C LEU A 14 -3.16 -3.55 -8.66
N GLN A 15 -2.99 -2.61 -9.59
CA GLN A 15 -4.12 -1.96 -10.26
C GLN A 15 -5.08 -2.97 -10.89
N ARG A 16 -4.56 -4.01 -11.55
CA ARG A 16 -5.39 -5.07 -12.15
C ARG A 16 -6.10 -5.93 -11.10
N LEU A 17 -5.43 -6.22 -10.00
CA LEU A 17 -5.91 -7.18 -9.00
C LEU A 17 -6.90 -6.58 -8.01
N ILE A 18 -6.67 -5.35 -7.55
CA ILE A 18 -7.40 -4.79 -6.39
C ILE A 18 -8.24 -3.54 -6.70
N ALA A 19 -8.10 -2.91 -7.87
CA ALA A 19 -8.94 -1.76 -8.21
C ALA A 19 -10.42 -2.16 -8.26
N GLY A 20 -11.28 -1.28 -7.73
CA GLY A 20 -12.71 -1.51 -7.56
C GLY A 20 -13.09 -2.34 -6.33
N ARG A 21 -12.14 -3.03 -5.68
CA ARG A 21 -12.43 -3.81 -4.45
C ARG A 21 -12.61 -2.88 -3.25
N ARG A 22 -13.52 -3.26 -2.36
CA ARG A 22 -13.77 -2.54 -1.10
C ARG A 22 -12.99 -3.18 0.03
N ILE A 23 -12.13 -2.41 0.68
CA ILE A 23 -11.44 -2.80 1.91
C ILE A 23 -12.49 -2.84 3.02
N GLU A 24 -12.82 -4.03 3.50
CA GLU A 24 -13.70 -4.21 4.65
C GLU A 24 -12.99 -3.75 5.93
N THR A 25 -11.76 -4.21 6.13
CA THR A 25 -10.90 -3.81 7.22
C THR A 25 -9.42 -3.99 6.87
N ALA A 26 -8.55 -3.40 7.66
CA ALA A 26 -7.11 -3.56 7.51
C ALA A 26 -6.44 -3.77 8.87
N GLU A 27 -5.37 -4.55 8.88
CA GLU A 27 -4.56 -4.84 10.06
C GLU A 27 -3.15 -4.29 9.87
N LEU A 28 -2.66 -3.58 10.89
CA LEU A 28 -1.25 -3.23 11.03
C LEU A 28 -0.63 -4.09 12.12
N ARG A 29 0.13 -5.11 11.72
CA ARG A 29 0.76 -6.07 12.65
C ARG A 29 2.09 -5.58 13.18
N ARG A 30 2.73 -4.64 12.48
CA ARG A 30 3.99 -4.03 12.89
C ARG A 30 3.92 -2.51 12.83
N GLN A 31 3.93 -1.86 13.98
CA GLN A 31 3.87 -0.40 14.10
C GLN A 31 4.95 0.32 13.27
N ARG A 32 6.17 -0.24 13.19
CA ARG A 32 7.26 0.38 12.42
C ARG A 32 7.00 0.47 10.91
N LEU A 33 6.05 -0.30 10.37
CA LEU A 33 5.66 -0.20 8.97
C LEU A 33 4.92 1.13 8.70
N ALA A 34 4.11 1.61 9.64
CA ALA A 34 3.39 2.88 9.55
C ALA A 34 3.66 3.73 10.82
N PRO A 35 4.86 4.35 10.94
CA PRO A 35 5.30 4.95 12.20
C PRO A 35 4.41 6.10 12.69
N ASP A 36 3.73 6.80 11.78
CA ASP A 36 2.93 7.98 12.08
C ASP A 36 1.53 7.67 12.65
N ILE A 37 1.05 6.42 12.54
CA ILE A 37 -0.31 6.03 12.92
C ILE A 37 -0.35 4.66 13.60
N GLY A 38 -1.15 4.53 14.67
CA GLY A 38 -1.35 3.24 15.36
C GLY A 38 -2.24 2.26 14.61
N PRO A 39 -2.31 0.98 15.02
CA PRO A 39 -3.08 -0.04 14.31
C PRO A 39 -4.57 0.25 14.21
N THR A 40 -5.18 0.79 15.27
CA THR A 40 -6.59 1.18 15.29
C THR A 40 -6.89 2.29 14.29
N GLU A 41 -6.03 3.30 14.21
CA GLU A 41 -6.22 4.42 13.28
C GLU A 41 -5.93 4.00 11.84
N PHE A 42 -4.95 3.10 11.63
CA PHE A 42 -4.68 2.49 10.33
C PHE A 42 -5.93 1.75 9.80
N ALA A 43 -6.52 0.88 10.63
CA ALA A 43 -7.76 0.17 10.29
C ALA A 43 -8.89 1.16 9.98
N LYS A 44 -9.15 2.12 10.89
CA LYS A 44 -10.22 3.11 10.75
C LYS A 44 -10.09 3.97 9.49
N LYS A 45 -8.86 4.33 9.09
CA LYS A 45 -8.64 5.17 7.91
C LYS A 45 -8.90 4.45 6.58
N LEU A 46 -8.78 3.13 6.56
CA LEU A 46 -8.89 2.29 5.35
C LEU A 46 -10.22 1.53 5.28
N ALA A 47 -10.80 1.17 6.42
CA ALA A 47 -12.01 0.39 6.51
C ALA A 47 -13.18 1.06 5.76
N GLY A 48 -13.91 0.24 5.03
CA GLY A 48 -15.07 0.64 4.25
C GLY A 48 -14.74 1.45 3.00
N SER A 49 -13.47 1.66 2.61
CA SER A 49 -13.13 2.40 1.39
C SER A 49 -12.85 1.48 0.20
N ALA A 50 -13.19 1.92 -1.01
CA ALA A 50 -12.86 1.22 -2.25
C ALA A 50 -11.54 1.73 -2.84
N VAL A 51 -10.77 0.81 -3.43
CA VAL A 51 -9.56 1.16 -4.18
C VAL A 51 -9.96 1.73 -5.53
N ASN A 52 -9.71 3.02 -5.74
CA ASN A 52 -10.01 3.69 -7.01
C ASN A 52 -8.93 3.41 -8.04
N PHE A 53 -7.69 3.73 -7.70
CA PHE A 53 -6.57 3.69 -8.63
C PHE A 53 -5.26 3.40 -7.90
N VAL A 54 -4.41 2.61 -8.54
CA VAL A 54 -3.08 2.25 -8.08
C VAL A 54 -2.10 2.72 -9.14
N HIS A 55 -1.16 3.55 -8.72
CA HIS A 55 -0.14 4.12 -9.58
C HIS A 55 1.19 4.25 -8.84
N ARG A 56 2.19 4.82 -9.50
CA ARG A 56 3.53 4.97 -8.95
C ARG A 56 4.02 6.41 -9.11
N ARG A 57 4.78 6.88 -8.12
CA ARG A 57 5.62 8.07 -8.22
C ARG A 57 7.01 7.74 -7.68
N GLY A 58 8.04 7.84 -8.51
CA GLY A 58 9.39 7.39 -8.18
C GLY A 58 9.41 5.93 -7.73
N LYS A 59 9.84 5.66 -6.49
CA LYS A 59 9.85 4.30 -5.91
C LYS A 59 8.68 4.05 -4.94
N HIS A 60 7.66 4.91 -4.97
CA HIS A 60 6.47 4.79 -4.14
C HIS A 60 5.31 4.25 -4.97
N ILE A 61 4.60 3.26 -4.44
CA ILE A 61 3.29 2.83 -4.91
C ILE A 61 2.25 3.68 -4.19
N LEU A 62 1.28 4.17 -4.92
CA LEU A 62 0.22 5.05 -4.46
C LEU A 62 -1.11 4.33 -4.71
N ILE A 63 -1.87 4.10 -3.64
CA ILE A 63 -3.18 3.44 -3.70
C ILE A 63 -4.22 4.49 -3.29
N ASP A 64 -4.93 5.03 -4.26
CA ASP A 64 -5.96 6.04 -4.09
C ASP A 64 -7.28 5.37 -3.71
N LEU A 65 -7.96 5.93 -2.72
CA LEU A 65 -9.20 5.41 -2.17
C LEU A 65 -10.37 6.36 -2.45
N ASP A 66 -11.59 5.82 -2.49
CA ASP A 66 -12.84 6.57 -2.72
C ASP A 66 -13.20 7.56 -1.60
N ASN A 67 -12.53 7.48 -0.45
CA ASN A 67 -12.73 8.35 0.70
C ASN A 67 -11.80 9.58 0.74
N GLY A 68 -11.13 9.90 -0.37
CA GLY A 68 -10.23 11.06 -0.48
C GLY A 68 -8.86 10.85 0.19
N ARG A 69 -8.47 9.61 0.45
CA ARG A 69 -7.16 9.26 1.02
C ARG A 69 -6.31 8.48 0.02
N THR A 70 -5.00 8.59 0.19
CA THR A 70 -4.01 7.79 -0.53
C THR A 70 -3.16 7.02 0.47
N LEU A 71 -2.99 5.72 0.24
CA LEU A 71 -1.99 4.90 0.91
C LEU A 71 -0.69 4.91 0.08
N ILE A 72 0.33 5.57 0.60
CA ILE A 72 1.68 5.59 0.06
C ILE A 72 2.44 4.37 0.59
N VAL A 73 3.07 3.60 -0.29
CA VAL A 73 3.85 2.40 0.07
C VAL A 73 5.23 2.46 -0.56
N HIS A 74 6.27 2.27 0.25
CA HIS A 74 7.64 2.12 -0.21
C HIS A 74 8.15 0.70 0.08
N LEU A 75 8.38 -0.12 -0.95
CA LEU A 75 8.79 -1.53 -0.82
C LEU A 75 10.19 -1.73 -0.18
N ARG A 76 11.09 -0.75 -0.38
CA ARG A 76 12.50 -0.76 0.06
C ARG A 76 13.31 -1.92 -0.50
N MET A 77 13.58 -2.98 0.26
CA MET A 77 14.51 -4.03 -0.18
C MET A 77 13.84 -5.36 -0.42
N SER A 78 12.92 -5.76 0.47
CA SER A 78 12.25 -7.06 0.45
C SER A 78 10.73 -6.96 0.60
N GLY A 79 10.19 -5.74 0.66
CA GLY A 79 8.76 -5.51 0.69
C GLY A 79 8.10 -6.03 -0.57
N ARG A 80 7.05 -6.84 -0.42
CA ARG A 80 6.22 -7.35 -1.51
C ARG A 80 4.78 -7.48 -1.08
N PHE A 81 3.90 -7.45 -2.07
CA PHE A 81 2.48 -7.75 -1.90
C PHE A 81 2.17 -9.16 -2.35
N MET A 82 1.24 -9.82 -1.66
CA MET A 82 0.67 -11.11 -2.07
C MET A 82 -0.83 -11.06 -1.89
N LEU A 83 -1.57 -11.48 -2.92
CA LEU A 83 -3.01 -11.67 -2.84
C LEU A 83 -3.26 -13.12 -2.43
N LEU A 84 -4.03 -13.29 -1.37
CA LEU A 84 -4.34 -14.56 -0.72
C LEU A 84 -5.85 -14.79 -0.76
N THR A 85 -6.22 -16.07 -0.81
CA THR A 85 -7.59 -16.55 -0.62
C THR A 85 -7.84 -16.86 0.87
N PRO A 86 -9.10 -17.09 1.29
CA PRO A 86 -9.42 -17.44 2.68
C PRO A 86 -8.70 -18.69 3.21
N ASP A 87 -8.37 -19.63 2.32
CA ASP A 87 -7.74 -20.90 2.68
C ASP A 87 -6.21 -20.79 2.81
N ASP A 88 -5.62 -19.66 2.37
CA ASP A 88 -4.19 -19.44 2.43
C ASP A 88 -3.76 -18.92 3.82
N ASP A 89 -2.80 -19.61 4.42
CA ASP A 89 -2.10 -19.14 5.61
C ASP A 89 -1.31 -17.86 5.33
N ASP A 90 -1.16 -17.02 6.36
CA ASP A 90 -0.32 -15.85 6.24
C ASP A 90 1.16 -16.23 6.09
N PRO A 91 1.85 -15.69 5.07
CA PRO A 91 3.27 -15.89 4.93
C PRO A 91 4.04 -15.35 6.14
N LYS A 92 5.20 -15.95 6.43
CA LYS A 92 6.12 -15.41 7.44
C LYS A 92 6.46 -13.96 7.11
N PHE A 93 6.59 -13.12 8.13
CA PHE A 93 6.90 -11.70 7.99
C PHE A 93 5.80 -10.86 7.30
N THR A 94 4.54 -11.28 7.40
CA THR A 94 3.38 -10.41 7.09
C THR A 94 3.23 -9.33 8.16
N HIS A 95 3.32 -8.07 7.73
CA HIS A 95 3.30 -6.90 8.64
C HIS A 95 2.06 -6.02 8.48
N ALA A 96 1.33 -6.15 7.38
CA ALA A 96 0.00 -5.58 7.20
C ALA A 96 -0.88 -6.50 6.34
N ALA A 97 -2.18 -6.45 6.56
CA ALA A 97 -3.18 -7.16 5.77
C ALA A 97 -4.35 -6.23 5.46
N PHE A 98 -4.92 -6.36 4.26
CA PHE A 98 -6.09 -5.64 3.79
C PHE A 98 -7.12 -6.70 3.39
N TYR A 99 -8.24 -6.75 4.09
CA TYR A 99 -9.32 -7.70 3.85
C TYR A 99 -10.35 -7.02 2.95
N PHE A 100 -10.69 -7.67 1.84
CA PHE A 100 -11.69 -7.18 0.91
C PHE A 100 -13.04 -7.86 1.16
N ASN A 101 -14.11 -7.18 0.78
CA ASN A 101 -15.49 -7.67 0.90
C ASN A 101 -15.81 -8.90 0.04
N ASP A 102 -14.92 -9.29 -0.87
CA ASP A 102 -15.02 -10.49 -1.71
C ASP A 102 -14.24 -11.69 -1.13
N GLN A 103 -13.93 -11.64 0.16
CA GLN A 103 -13.13 -12.62 0.91
C GLN A 103 -11.65 -12.70 0.48
N GLY A 104 -11.23 -11.91 -0.52
CA GLY A 104 -9.82 -11.79 -0.87
C GLY A 104 -9.04 -11.01 0.20
N ARG A 105 -7.76 -11.33 0.35
CA ARG A 105 -6.86 -10.63 1.28
C ARG A 105 -5.56 -10.25 0.61
N LEU A 106 -5.21 -8.97 0.61
CA LEU A 106 -3.88 -8.51 0.21
C LEU A 106 -2.99 -8.41 1.46
N VAL A 107 -1.81 -9.01 1.43
CA VAL A 107 -0.85 -8.91 2.54
C VAL A 107 0.45 -8.23 2.09
N PHE A 108 1.04 -7.47 3.00
CA PHE A 108 2.37 -6.90 2.83
C PHE A 108 3.39 -7.69 3.64
N GLN A 109 4.31 -8.34 2.95
CA GLN A 109 5.40 -9.10 3.53
C GLN A 109 6.70 -8.32 3.41
N ASP A 110 7.49 -8.28 4.50
CA ASP A 110 8.84 -7.72 4.43
C ASP A 110 9.79 -8.36 5.46
N GLN A 111 10.72 -9.19 4.99
CA GLN A 111 11.68 -9.88 5.84
C GLN A 111 12.68 -8.93 6.53
N ARG A 112 13.08 -7.83 5.87
CA ARG A 112 14.07 -6.88 6.38
C ARG A 112 13.46 -5.73 7.17
N HIS A 113 12.14 -5.63 7.19
CA HIS A 113 11.39 -4.66 7.99
C HIS A 113 11.66 -3.18 7.67
N PHE A 114 12.07 -2.90 6.43
CA PHE A 114 12.36 -1.55 5.97
C PHE A 114 11.19 -0.91 5.22
N GLY A 115 10.22 -1.71 4.77
CA GLY A 115 9.01 -1.23 4.14
C GLY A 115 8.33 -0.13 4.95
N LEU A 116 7.73 0.82 4.24
CA LEU A 116 7.04 1.96 4.85
C LEU A 116 5.66 2.13 4.22
N MET A 117 4.69 2.47 5.05
CA MET A 117 3.33 2.85 4.69
C MET A 117 2.96 4.18 5.33
N LYS A 118 2.23 5.01 4.58
CA LYS A 118 1.69 6.28 5.08
C LYS A 118 0.34 6.55 4.46
N ILE A 119 -0.62 6.95 5.29
CA ILE A 119 -1.96 7.34 4.82
C ILE A 119 -2.03 8.86 4.89
N VAL A 120 -2.38 9.49 3.77
CA VAL A 120 -2.50 10.94 3.65
C VAL A 120 -3.80 11.31 2.94
N ASP A 121 -4.23 12.55 3.08
CA ASP A 121 -5.31 13.10 2.25
C ASP A 121 -4.79 13.27 0.82
N THR A 122 -5.56 12.81 -0.17
CA THR A 122 -5.14 12.76 -1.58
C THR A 122 -4.82 14.16 -2.12
N GLU A 123 -5.57 15.19 -1.69
CA GLU A 123 -5.33 16.58 -2.08
C GLU A 123 -3.95 17.10 -1.65
N ARG A 124 -3.39 16.54 -0.57
CA ARG A 124 -2.10 16.93 0.00
C ARG A 124 -0.96 15.97 -0.35
N LEU A 125 -1.21 15.03 -1.26
CA LEU A 125 -0.28 13.95 -1.61
C LEU A 125 1.10 14.48 -2.03
N PHE A 126 1.15 15.52 -2.85
CA PHE A 126 2.40 16.10 -3.34
C PHE A 126 3.09 17.06 -2.36
N GLU A 127 2.44 17.41 -1.25
CA GLU A 127 3.05 18.18 -0.15
C GLU A 127 3.85 17.29 0.81
N THR A 128 3.67 15.97 0.70
CA THR A 128 4.30 14.99 1.60
C THR A 128 5.81 14.98 1.42
N LYS A 129 6.57 14.75 2.51
CA LYS A 129 8.04 14.67 2.46
C LYS A 129 8.53 13.59 1.50
N GLU A 130 7.72 12.54 1.33
CA GLU A 130 7.94 11.40 0.47
C GLU A 130 7.95 11.78 -1.02
N LEU A 131 7.12 12.74 -1.43
CA LEU A 131 6.90 13.09 -2.84
C LEU A 131 7.35 14.51 -3.22
N ALA A 132 7.31 15.48 -2.29
CA ALA A 132 7.54 16.91 -2.56
C ALA A 132 8.94 17.23 -3.13
N LYS A 133 9.93 16.38 -2.84
CA LYS A 133 11.32 16.56 -3.31
C LYS A 133 11.70 15.66 -4.49
N LEU A 134 10.74 14.93 -5.04
CA LEU A 134 11.02 14.05 -6.17
C LEU A 134 11.20 14.85 -7.46
N ALA A 135 12.30 14.56 -8.16
CA ALA A 135 12.55 15.07 -9.50
C ALA A 135 11.44 14.60 -10.49
N PRO A 136 11.36 15.21 -11.68
CA PRO A 136 10.47 14.74 -12.74
C PRO A 136 10.65 13.24 -13.06
N GLU A 137 9.59 12.59 -13.56
CA GLU A 137 9.68 11.19 -13.98
C GLU A 137 10.58 11.07 -15.22
N PRO A 138 11.44 10.06 -15.30
CA PRO A 138 12.36 9.89 -16.42
C PRO A 138 11.67 9.47 -17.74
N PHE A 139 10.41 9.05 -17.69
CA PHE A 139 9.65 8.52 -18.83
C PHE A 139 8.30 9.22 -19.04
N SER A 140 8.16 10.46 -18.57
CA SER A 140 6.97 11.31 -18.78
C SER A 140 6.88 11.85 -20.20
#